data_AF-A0A838BBC0-F1
#
_entry.id   AF-A0A838BBC0-F1
#
_cell.length_a   1.000
_cell.length_b   1.000
_cell.length_c   1.000
_cell.angle_alpha   90.00
_cell.angle_beta   90.00
_cell.angle_gamma   90.00
#
_symmetry.space_group_name_H-M   'P 1'
#
loop_
_entity.id
_entity.type
_entity.pdbx_description
1 polymer ?
#
loop_
_entity_poly.entity_id
_entity_poly.type
_entity_poly.pdbx_seq_one_letter_code
_entity_poly.pdbx_strand_id
1 'polypeptide(L)'
;MPMEDAGAAKVGPDDLQAMRPHSKPNMPSPFGRLLDRATYWDLMIVASATLLVSSTYFWLAPQSQGALFEGRALTFPEAVYLSIVTFTSLGYGDVLPVGFGRVVAVLDVACGLLLTAVLIGKVASERQASLLLLLHTSDTQRRISAFAKELANIRGALSEKSESEATTKSNRAELYSLRTLTQSISNYMSFNGFQAGIVEFGNFSALSALYDELDLAFEVCSRIVHGSGKNSDAVVMARAVSCCTRIYVLVRLMSRLHRSAATRSSLFGTVLISLRLKKPASLTLAEAAAKNKSELLFQSMAIGLGKAEAWKARGYHSLQLERVLAEMPSGSKDGWGNQVHKLIAAKLGISNSVASKCVATLVELGRLPK
;
A
#
# COMPACT_ATOMS: atom_id res chain seq x y z
N MET A 1 33.75 -14.37 22.03
CA MET A 1 33.50 -13.81 20.69
C MET A 1 32.93 -12.42 20.87
N PRO A 2 33.59 -11.36 20.38
CA PRO A 2 33.08 -10.01 20.54
C PRO A 2 31.84 -9.85 19.66
N MET A 3 30.80 -9.26 20.26
CA MET A 3 29.56 -8.91 19.57
C MET A 3 29.84 -7.75 18.60
N GLU A 4 29.90 -8.07 17.31
CA GLU A 4 29.79 -7.07 16.26
C GLU A 4 28.38 -6.46 16.28
N ASP A 5 28.37 -5.14 16.08
CA ASP A 5 27.23 -4.27 15.95
C ASP A 5 26.08 -4.88 15.13
N ALA A 6 25.00 -5.25 15.83
CA ALA A 6 23.71 -5.47 15.21
C ALA A 6 23.16 -4.11 14.75
N GLY A 7 23.57 -3.73 13.54
CA GLY A 7 23.14 -2.54 12.84
C GLY A 7 21.61 -2.38 12.94
N ALA A 8 21.21 -1.25 13.52
CA ALA A 8 19.94 -0.66 13.21
C ALA A 8 19.87 -0.57 11.69
N ALA A 9 18.99 -1.37 11.07
CA ALA A 9 18.70 -1.30 9.64
C ALA A 9 18.11 0.08 9.35
N LYS A 10 18.99 1.08 9.16
CA LYS A 10 18.68 2.33 8.49
C LYS A 10 18.39 1.93 7.06
N VAL A 11 17.11 1.88 6.71
CA VAL A 11 16.69 1.88 5.30
C VAL A 11 17.34 3.12 4.68
N GLY A 12 18.32 2.90 3.82
CA GLY A 12 19.08 3.97 3.20
C GLY A 12 18.24 4.71 2.17
N PRO A 13 18.59 5.96 1.82
CA PRO A 13 17.94 6.68 0.71
C PRO A 13 18.02 5.92 -0.63
N ASP A 14 18.99 5.01 -0.77
CA ASP A 14 19.22 4.21 -1.98
C ASP A 14 18.20 3.07 -2.15
N ASP A 15 17.72 2.45 -1.07
CA ASP A 15 16.65 1.43 -1.11
C ASP A 15 15.32 2.04 -1.62
N LEU A 16 15.08 3.32 -1.32
CA LEU A 16 13.93 4.07 -1.82
C LEU A 16 14.06 4.47 -3.30
N GLN A 17 15.29 4.57 -3.83
CA GLN A 17 15.51 4.87 -5.26
C GLN A 17 15.22 3.65 -6.14
N ALA A 18 15.60 2.45 -5.68
CA ALA A 18 15.29 1.20 -6.38
C ALA A 18 13.78 0.89 -6.44
N MET A 19 12.98 1.45 -5.53
CA MET A 19 11.52 1.31 -5.48
C MET A 19 10.76 2.38 -6.29
N ARG A 20 11.46 3.26 -7.02
CA ARG A 20 10.81 4.27 -7.86
C ARG A 20 10.09 3.60 -9.04
N PRO A 21 8.92 4.14 -9.43
CA PRO A 21 8.07 3.52 -10.44
C PRO A 21 8.79 3.39 -11.78
N HIS A 22 8.77 2.20 -12.36
CA HIS A 22 9.04 2.04 -13.77
C HIS A 22 7.93 2.79 -14.52
N SER A 23 8.31 3.72 -15.39
CA SER A 23 7.36 4.53 -16.16
C SER A 23 6.35 3.61 -16.85
N LYS A 24 5.05 3.91 -16.74
CA LYS A 24 4.01 3.25 -17.57
C LYS A 24 4.53 3.21 -19.00
N PRO A 25 4.64 2.04 -19.64
CA PRO A 25 5.03 2.00 -21.04
C PRO A 25 3.97 2.78 -21.81
N ASN A 26 4.35 3.95 -22.32
CA ASN A 26 3.50 4.68 -23.24
C ASN A 26 3.20 3.75 -24.40
N MET A 27 1.95 3.72 -24.86
CA MET A 27 1.64 2.98 -26.08
C MET A 27 2.60 3.44 -27.21
N PRO A 28 3.27 2.49 -27.90
CA PRO A 28 4.34 2.83 -28.83
C PRO A 28 3.82 3.59 -30.06
N SER A 29 2.54 3.44 -30.41
CA SER A 29 1.96 4.09 -31.60
C SER A 29 1.37 5.48 -31.28
N PRO A 30 1.58 6.48 -32.17
CA PRO A 30 0.94 7.80 -32.04
C PRO A 30 -0.59 7.73 -32.19
N PHE A 31 -1.08 6.82 -33.05
CA PHE A 31 -2.50 6.58 -33.25
C PHE A 31 -3.20 6.03 -31.99
N GLY A 32 -2.58 5.05 -31.31
CA GLY A 32 -3.12 4.50 -30.06
C GLY A 32 -3.22 5.56 -28.95
N ARG A 33 -2.24 6.48 -28.88
CA ARG A 33 -2.27 7.59 -27.92
C ARG A 33 -3.36 8.63 -28.21
N LEU A 34 -3.68 8.86 -29.48
CA LEU A 34 -4.80 9.74 -29.88
C LEU A 34 -6.13 9.08 -29.50
N LEU A 35 -6.25 7.77 -29.74
CA LEU A 35 -7.45 6.99 -29.44
C LEU A 35 -7.76 6.93 -27.94
N ASP A 36 -6.74 6.72 -27.12
CA ASP A 36 -6.87 6.70 -25.65
C ASP A 36 -7.34 8.05 -25.08
N ARG A 37 -7.01 9.15 -25.75
CA ARG A 37 -7.36 10.50 -25.31
C ARG A 37 -8.74 10.93 -25.77
N ALA A 38 -9.22 10.40 -26.90
CA ALA A 38 -10.52 10.73 -27.46
C ALA A 38 -11.62 10.31 -26.48
N THR A 39 -12.53 11.22 -26.14
CA THR A 39 -13.70 10.96 -25.30
C THR A 39 -14.82 10.31 -26.11
N TYR A 40 -15.84 9.74 -25.45
CA TYR A 40 -17.03 9.25 -26.17
C TYR A 40 -17.73 10.38 -26.95
N TRP A 41 -17.67 11.60 -26.42
CA TRP A 41 -18.19 12.78 -27.10
C TRP A 41 -17.43 13.09 -28.38
N ASP A 42 -16.10 12.96 -28.39
CA ASP A 42 -15.30 13.19 -29.61
C ASP A 42 -15.67 12.18 -30.71
N LEU A 43 -15.89 10.92 -30.35
CA LEU A 43 -16.35 9.89 -31.31
C LEU A 43 -17.74 10.19 -31.85
N MET A 44 -18.67 10.64 -31.00
CA MET A 44 -20.01 11.04 -31.42
C MET A 44 -19.98 12.26 -32.35
N ILE A 45 -19.15 13.26 -32.05
CA ILE A 45 -18.99 14.45 -32.90
C ILE A 45 -18.45 14.05 -34.29
N VAL A 46 -17.44 13.19 -34.35
CA VAL A 46 -16.89 12.71 -35.63
C VAL A 46 -17.93 11.90 -36.42
N ALA A 47 -18.70 11.04 -35.75
CA ALA A 47 -19.78 10.28 -36.39
C ALA A 47 -20.87 11.21 -36.95
N SER A 48 -21.35 12.16 -36.14
CA SER A 48 -22.35 13.14 -36.58
C SER A 48 -21.83 14.03 -37.71
N ALA A 49 -20.58 14.48 -37.65
CA ALA A 49 -19.96 15.25 -38.73
C ALA A 49 -19.86 14.44 -40.02
N THR A 50 -19.46 13.18 -39.94
CA THR A 50 -19.38 12.28 -41.11
C THR A 50 -20.76 12.12 -41.76
N LEU A 51 -21.79 11.80 -40.95
CA LEU A 51 -23.17 11.67 -41.42
C LEU A 51 -23.71 12.96 -42.03
N LEU A 52 -23.44 14.12 -41.44
CA LEU A 52 -23.88 15.41 -41.99
C LEU A 52 -23.18 15.71 -43.32
N VAL A 53 -21.88 15.43 -43.44
CA VAL A 53 -21.11 15.63 -44.67
C VAL A 53 -21.60 14.70 -45.79
N SER A 54 -21.82 13.42 -45.51
CA SER A 54 -22.36 12.48 -46.51
C SER A 54 -23.80 12.82 -46.90
N SER A 55 -24.65 13.19 -45.93
CA SER A 55 -26.05 13.58 -46.19
C SER A 55 -26.15 14.84 -47.03
N THR A 56 -25.33 15.85 -46.74
CA THR A 56 -25.29 17.10 -47.52
C THR A 56 -24.75 16.87 -48.93
N TYR A 57 -23.75 15.99 -49.09
CA TYR A 57 -23.27 15.58 -50.40
C TYR A 57 -24.38 14.92 -51.22
N PHE A 58 -25.07 13.90 -50.69
CA PHE A 58 -26.12 13.18 -51.44
C PHE A 58 -27.36 14.03 -51.73
N TRP A 59 -27.63 15.06 -50.93
CA TRP A 59 -28.70 16.02 -51.19
C TRP A 59 -28.36 17.03 -52.32
N LEU A 60 -27.12 17.53 -52.36
CA LEU A 60 -26.69 18.53 -53.35
C LEU A 60 -26.16 17.92 -54.65
N ALA A 61 -25.78 16.66 -54.64
CA ALA A 61 -25.17 16.01 -55.79
C ALA A 61 -26.15 15.92 -57.00
N PRO A 62 -25.69 16.24 -58.22
CA PRO A 62 -26.49 16.04 -59.44
C PRO A 62 -26.89 14.58 -59.61
N GLN A 63 -28.01 14.32 -60.29
CA GLN A 63 -28.57 12.97 -60.51
C GLN A 63 -27.56 11.95 -61.10
N SER A 64 -26.56 12.41 -61.86
CA SER A 64 -25.53 11.54 -62.45
C SER A 64 -24.40 11.15 -61.49
N GLN A 65 -24.24 11.84 -60.36
CA GLN A 65 -23.09 11.68 -59.44
C GLN A 65 -23.50 11.50 -57.96
N GLY A 66 -24.79 11.58 -57.63
CA GLY A 66 -25.32 11.42 -56.28
C GLY A 66 -25.83 10.00 -56.01
N ALA A 67 -27.07 9.91 -55.59
CA ALA A 67 -27.80 8.66 -55.46
C ALA A 67 -29.18 8.79 -56.11
N LEU A 68 -29.80 7.66 -56.42
CA LEU A 68 -31.13 7.61 -57.02
C LEU A 68 -32.06 6.80 -56.13
N PHE A 69 -33.26 7.31 -55.93
CA PHE A 69 -34.39 6.59 -55.34
C PHE A 69 -35.50 6.58 -56.37
N GLU A 70 -35.93 5.41 -56.83
CA GLU A 70 -36.96 5.25 -57.88
C GLU A 70 -36.71 6.13 -59.13
N GLY A 71 -35.45 6.37 -59.49
CA GLY A 71 -35.07 7.17 -60.66
C GLY A 71 -35.12 8.70 -60.48
N ARG A 72 -35.42 9.21 -59.27
CA ARG A 72 -35.36 10.64 -58.93
C ARG A 72 -34.21 10.97 -57.98
N ALA A 73 -33.91 12.28 -57.88
CA ALA A 73 -32.99 12.81 -56.89
C ALA A 73 -33.57 12.67 -55.47
N LEU A 74 -32.68 12.56 -54.48
CA LEU A 74 -33.07 12.42 -53.08
C LEU A 74 -33.47 13.76 -52.47
N THR A 75 -34.50 13.70 -51.62
CA THR A 75 -34.78 14.75 -50.65
C THR A 75 -33.77 14.68 -49.49
N PHE A 76 -33.62 15.77 -48.73
CA PHE A 76 -32.67 15.80 -47.60
C PHE A 76 -32.89 14.66 -46.57
N PRO A 77 -34.14 14.33 -46.14
CA PRO A 77 -34.38 13.20 -45.24
C PRO A 77 -33.98 11.84 -45.82
N GLU A 78 -34.17 11.63 -47.13
CA GLU A 78 -33.76 10.41 -47.82
C GLU A 78 -32.23 10.31 -47.91
N ALA A 79 -31.54 11.45 -48.08
CA ALA A 79 -30.08 11.50 -48.10
C ALA A 79 -29.50 11.19 -46.70
N VAL A 80 -30.15 11.67 -45.63
CA VAL A 80 -29.82 11.30 -44.25
C VAL A 80 -30.04 9.81 -44.02
N TYR A 81 -31.16 9.26 -44.49
CA TYR A 81 -31.44 7.83 -44.42
C TYR A 81 -30.37 6.99 -45.13
N LEU A 82 -30.04 7.32 -46.38
CA LEU A 82 -28.97 6.64 -47.14
C LEU A 82 -27.64 6.68 -46.37
N SER A 83 -27.28 7.84 -45.82
CA SER A 83 -26.03 8.03 -45.08
C SER A 83 -25.99 7.18 -43.81
N ILE A 84 -27.09 7.12 -43.04
CA ILE A 84 -27.15 6.27 -41.83
C ILE A 84 -27.04 4.77 -42.20
N VAL A 85 -27.79 4.31 -43.21
CA VAL A 85 -27.82 2.91 -43.63
C VAL A 85 -26.46 2.47 -44.21
N THR A 86 -25.78 3.37 -44.90
CA THR A 86 -24.44 3.15 -45.47
C THR A 86 -23.38 3.16 -44.37
N PHE A 87 -23.35 4.20 -43.54
CA PHE A 87 -22.42 4.33 -42.40
C PHE A 87 -22.51 3.15 -41.43
N THR A 88 -23.71 2.63 -41.16
CA THR A 88 -23.92 1.47 -40.27
C THR A 88 -23.67 0.12 -40.95
N SER A 89 -23.27 0.11 -42.24
CA SER A 89 -23.08 -1.08 -43.07
C SER A 89 -24.33 -1.96 -43.24
N LEU A 90 -25.53 -1.41 -42.99
CA LEU A 90 -26.80 -2.12 -43.19
C LEU A 90 -27.10 -2.34 -44.68
N GLY A 91 -26.98 -1.28 -45.48
CA GLY A 91 -27.07 -1.34 -46.94
C GLY A 91 -28.33 -2.02 -47.49
N TYR A 92 -29.53 -1.53 -47.15
CA TYR A 92 -30.81 -2.13 -47.62
C TYR A 92 -30.93 -2.24 -49.15
N GLY A 93 -30.26 -1.36 -49.91
CA GLY A 93 -30.19 -1.42 -51.36
C GLY A 93 -31.39 -0.81 -52.09
N ASP A 94 -32.28 -0.16 -51.35
CA ASP A 94 -33.43 0.62 -51.84
C ASP A 94 -33.01 1.95 -52.48
N VAL A 95 -31.95 2.56 -51.96
CA VAL A 95 -31.27 3.74 -52.53
C VAL A 95 -29.88 3.33 -52.98
N LEU A 96 -29.53 3.62 -54.24
CA LEU A 96 -28.25 3.21 -54.83
C LEU A 96 -27.39 4.44 -55.20
N PRO A 97 -26.13 4.53 -54.73
CA PRO A 97 -25.21 5.56 -55.17
C PRO A 97 -24.76 5.33 -56.63
N VAL A 98 -24.70 6.40 -57.41
CA VAL A 98 -24.32 6.40 -58.83
C VAL A 98 -23.17 7.35 -59.09
N GLY A 99 -22.39 7.08 -60.14
CA GLY A 99 -21.23 7.89 -60.49
C GLY A 99 -20.24 8.04 -59.33
N PHE A 100 -19.87 9.28 -59.01
CA PHE A 100 -18.93 9.59 -57.92
C PHE A 100 -19.48 9.28 -56.52
N GLY A 101 -20.80 9.24 -56.34
CA GLY A 101 -21.45 8.89 -55.09
C GLY A 101 -21.06 7.50 -54.56
N ARG A 102 -20.61 6.59 -55.44
CA ARG A 102 -20.06 5.28 -55.03
C ARG A 102 -18.78 5.42 -54.21
N VAL A 103 -17.90 6.36 -54.57
CA VAL A 103 -16.67 6.61 -53.81
C VAL A 103 -17.00 7.18 -52.44
N VAL A 104 -17.94 8.13 -52.39
CA VAL A 104 -18.43 8.68 -51.12
C VAL A 104 -19.05 7.60 -50.26
N ALA A 105 -19.88 6.71 -50.83
CA ALA A 105 -20.46 5.60 -50.09
C ALA A 105 -19.39 4.64 -49.54
N VAL A 106 -18.36 4.32 -50.32
CA VAL A 106 -17.24 3.48 -49.85
C VAL A 106 -16.51 4.13 -48.69
N LEU A 107 -16.22 5.44 -48.78
CA LEU A 107 -15.58 6.18 -47.68
C LEU A 107 -16.48 6.26 -46.44
N ASP A 108 -17.79 6.45 -46.63
CA ASP A 108 -18.77 6.55 -45.55
C ASP A 108 -18.90 5.21 -44.79
N VAL A 109 -19.03 4.08 -45.51
CA VAL A 109 -18.97 2.73 -44.91
C VAL A 109 -17.65 2.51 -44.18
N ALA A 110 -16.51 2.84 -44.81
CA ALA A 110 -15.20 2.64 -44.21
C ALA A 110 -15.04 3.44 -42.90
N CYS A 111 -15.47 4.71 -42.90
CA CYS A 111 -15.48 5.56 -41.71
C CYS A 111 -16.41 5.01 -40.63
N GLY A 112 -17.61 4.58 -40.99
CA GLY A 112 -18.58 4.02 -40.04
C GLY A 112 -18.08 2.73 -39.39
N LEU A 113 -17.51 1.82 -40.17
CA LEU A 113 -16.88 0.58 -39.67
C LEU A 113 -15.70 0.88 -38.74
N LEU A 114 -14.82 1.82 -39.11
CA LEU A 114 -13.68 2.23 -38.28
C LEU A 114 -14.14 2.85 -36.96
N LEU A 115 -15.11 3.78 -36.99
CA LEU A 115 -15.66 4.40 -35.78
C LEU A 115 -16.35 3.38 -34.88
N THR A 116 -17.07 2.43 -35.47
CA THR A 116 -17.72 1.34 -34.72
C THR A 116 -16.68 0.43 -34.05
N ALA A 117 -15.63 0.05 -34.77
CA ALA A 117 -14.53 -0.76 -34.22
C ALA A 117 -13.82 -0.04 -33.06
N VAL A 118 -13.57 1.26 -33.20
CA VAL A 118 -13.00 2.10 -32.15
C VAL A 118 -13.91 2.17 -30.92
N LEU A 119 -15.21 2.39 -31.12
CA LEU A 119 -16.17 2.46 -30.02
C LEU A 119 -16.21 1.14 -29.23
N ILE A 120 -16.28 0.00 -29.93
CA ILE A 120 -16.24 -1.33 -29.31
C ILE A 120 -14.93 -1.53 -28.54
N GLY A 121 -13.80 -1.19 -29.15
CA GLY A 121 -12.48 -1.30 -28.51
C GLY A 121 -12.37 -0.46 -27.24
N LYS A 122 -12.96 0.74 -27.25
CA LYS A 122 -12.97 1.63 -26.09
C LYS A 122 -13.84 1.10 -24.95
N VAL A 123 -15.07 0.66 -25.25
CA VAL A 123 -15.96 0.04 -24.25
C VAL A 123 -15.31 -1.21 -23.66
N ALA A 124 -14.65 -2.04 -24.48
CA ALA A 124 -13.92 -3.21 -24.02
C ALA A 124 -12.73 -2.83 -23.11
N SER A 125 -11.95 -1.81 -23.47
CA SER A 125 -10.81 -1.30 -22.70
C SER A 125 -11.23 -0.79 -21.32
N GLU A 126 -12.32 -0.01 -21.24
CA GLU A 126 -12.85 0.50 -19.96
C GLU A 126 -13.35 -0.64 -19.06
N ARG A 127 -14.01 -1.64 -19.65
CA ARG A 127 -14.42 -2.85 -18.92
C ARG A 127 -13.21 -3.62 -18.39
N GLN A 128 -12.17 -3.80 -19.20
CA GLN A 128 -10.94 -4.46 -18.80
C GLN A 128 -10.22 -3.69 -17.69
N ALA A 129 -10.13 -2.37 -17.78
CA ALA A 129 -9.53 -1.52 -16.76
C ALA A 129 -10.29 -1.63 -15.42
N SER A 130 -11.63 -1.61 -15.46
CA SER A 130 -12.47 -1.79 -14.27
C SER A 130 -12.31 -3.17 -13.64
N LEU A 131 -12.28 -4.22 -14.46
CA LEU A 131 -12.06 -5.59 -13.97
C LEU A 131 -10.66 -5.77 -13.37
N LEU A 132 -9.63 -5.19 -13.99
CA LEU A 132 -8.26 -5.24 -13.49
C LEU A 132 -8.14 -4.53 -12.14
N LEU A 133 -8.79 -3.37 -11.99
CA LEU A 133 -8.85 -2.64 -10.73
C LEU A 133 -9.55 -3.47 -9.64
N LEU A 134 -10.69 -4.09 -9.95
CA LEU A 134 -11.40 -4.98 -9.03
C LEU A 134 -10.55 -6.19 -8.62
N LEU A 135 -9.82 -6.80 -9.56
CA LEU A 135 -8.94 -7.92 -9.27
C LEU A 135 -7.79 -7.48 -8.37
N HIS A 136 -7.15 -6.34 -8.67
CA HIS A 136 -6.05 -5.81 -7.88
C HIS A 136 -6.49 -5.46 -6.45
N THR A 137 -7.62 -4.78 -6.29
CA THR A 137 -8.16 -4.43 -4.96
C THR A 137 -8.59 -5.66 -4.17
N SER A 138 -9.18 -6.66 -4.83
CA SER A 138 -9.54 -7.96 -4.22
C SER A 138 -8.31 -8.76 -3.78
N ASP A 139 -7.28 -8.88 -4.62
CA ASP A 139 -6.04 -9.59 -4.26
C ASP A 139 -5.35 -8.88 -3.09
N THR A 140 -5.31 -7.55 -3.12
CA THR A 140 -4.74 -6.73 -2.05
C THR A 140 -5.48 -6.95 -0.73
N GLN A 141 -6.82 -6.92 -0.76
CA GLN A 141 -7.65 -7.20 0.40
C GLN A 141 -7.35 -8.59 0.96
N ARG A 142 -7.34 -9.63 0.10
CA ARG A 142 -7.08 -11.01 0.50
C ARG A 142 -5.72 -11.15 1.19
N ARG A 143 -4.68 -10.54 0.63
CA ARG A 143 -3.31 -10.58 1.20
C ARG A 143 -3.23 -9.85 2.55
N ILE A 144 -3.83 -8.67 2.67
CA ILE A 144 -3.87 -7.92 3.94
C ILE A 144 -4.62 -8.72 5.02
N SER A 145 -5.76 -9.32 4.67
CA SER A 145 -6.50 -10.18 5.59
C SER A 145 -5.72 -11.43 5.99
N ALA A 146 -4.95 -12.03 5.07
CA ALA A 146 -4.07 -13.14 5.37
C ALA A 146 -2.97 -12.75 6.37
N PHE A 147 -2.33 -11.59 6.18
CA PHE A 147 -1.34 -11.07 7.14
C PHE A 147 -1.95 -10.81 8.52
N ALA A 148 -3.14 -10.21 8.59
CA ALA A 148 -3.83 -10.00 9.86
C ALA A 148 -4.12 -11.34 10.58
N LYS A 149 -4.57 -12.36 9.84
CA LYS A 149 -4.81 -13.70 10.39
C LYS A 149 -3.53 -14.38 10.87
N GLU A 150 -2.45 -14.29 10.11
CA GLU A 150 -1.15 -14.86 10.50
C GLU A 150 -0.60 -14.17 11.75
N LEU A 151 -0.77 -12.85 11.84
CA LEU A 151 -0.41 -12.05 13.02
C LEU A 151 -1.22 -12.47 14.25
N ALA A 152 -2.53 -12.69 14.09
CA ALA A 152 -3.40 -13.20 15.15
C ALA A 152 -2.97 -14.59 15.65
N ASN A 153 -2.57 -15.48 14.74
CA ASN A 153 -2.08 -16.82 15.09
C ASN A 153 -0.78 -16.76 15.89
N ILE A 154 0.22 -16.01 15.41
CA ILE A 154 1.51 -15.84 16.11
C ILE A 154 1.27 -15.21 17.48
N ARG A 155 0.43 -14.18 17.55
CA ARG A 155 0.02 -13.55 18.82
C ARG A 155 -0.62 -14.55 19.77
N GLY A 156 -1.53 -15.38 19.29
CA GLY A 156 -2.20 -16.42 20.10
C GLY A 156 -1.26 -17.50 20.62
N ALA A 157 -0.14 -17.74 19.94
CA ALA A 157 0.89 -18.69 20.35
C ALA A 157 1.90 -18.11 21.37
N LEU A 158 2.00 -16.79 21.49
CA LEU A 158 2.87 -16.13 22.45
C LEU A 158 2.29 -16.18 23.87
N SER A 159 3.09 -16.69 24.82
CA SER A 159 2.72 -16.73 26.24
C SER A 159 3.45 -15.65 27.04
N GLU A 160 2.72 -14.89 27.85
CA GLU A 160 3.27 -13.88 28.76
C GLU A 160 4.08 -14.50 29.92
N LYS A 161 3.72 -15.70 30.36
CA LYS A 161 4.41 -16.41 31.46
C LYS A 161 5.26 -17.55 30.91
N SER A 162 6.56 -17.32 30.85
CA SER A 162 7.54 -18.30 30.39
C SER A 162 8.16 -19.03 31.58
N GLU A 163 7.36 -19.87 32.25
CA GLU A 163 7.82 -20.64 33.43
C GLU A 163 8.52 -21.96 33.05
N SER A 164 8.36 -22.42 31.79
CA SER A 164 8.93 -23.67 31.28
C SER A 164 9.95 -23.43 30.16
N GLU A 165 10.93 -24.33 30.05
CA GLU A 165 11.91 -24.32 28.96
C GLU A 165 11.24 -24.49 27.58
N ALA A 166 10.17 -25.29 27.53
CA ALA A 166 9.38 -25.50 26.31
C ALA A 166 8.66 -24.21 25.86
N THR A 167 8.06 -23.45 26.80
CA THR A 167 7.38 -22.18 26.48
C THR A 167 8.39 -21.10 26.07
N THR A 168 9.58 -21.09 26.67
CA THR A 168 10.67 -20.19 26.28
C THR A 168 11.13 -20.45 24.84
N LYS A 169 11.31 -21.72 24.46
CA LYS A 169 11.68 -22.11 23.10
C LYS A 169 10.60 -21.75 22.08
N SER A 170 9.32 -21.97 22.43
CA SER A 170 8.18 -21.55 21.61
C SER A 170 8.16 -20.04 21.39
N ASN A 171 8.23 -19.25 22.46
CA ASN A 171 8.27 -17.78 22.39
C ASN A 171 9.44 -17.28 21.53
N ARG A 172 10.62 -17.90 21.60
CA ARG A 172 11.75 -17.54 20.73
C ARG A 172 11.44 -17.76 19.24
N ALA A 173 10.77 -18.86 18.90
CA ALA A 173 10.37 -19.19 17.53
C ALA A 173 9.28 -18.23 17.03
N GLU A 174 8.23 -18.01 17.82
CA GLU A 174 7.12 -17.14 17.45
C GLU A 174 7.55 -15.67 17.30
N LEU A 175 8.44 -15.16 18.17
CA LEU A 175 9.01 -13.81 18.00
C LEU A 175 9.87 -13.71 16.72
N TYR A 176 10.51 -14.80 16.28
CA TYR A 176 11.23 -14.82 15.02
C TYR A 176 10.26 -14.81 13.82
N SER A 177 9.17 -15.58 13.90
CA SER A 177 8.09 -15.57 12.90
C SER A 177 7.45 -14.17 12.80
N LEU A 178 7.14 -13.55 13.94
CA LEU A 178 6.58 -12.19 14.01
C LEU A 178 7.48 -11.16 13.32
N ARG A 179 8.79 -11.22 13.58
CA ARG A 179 9.77 -10.35 12.94
C ARG A 179 9.76 -10.52 11.41
N THR A 180 9.69 -11.77 10.94
CA THR A 180 9.70 -12.10 9.52
C THR A 180 8.41 -11.64 8.84
N LEU A 181 7.26 -11.90 9.46
CA LEU A 181 5.95 -11.45 8.99
C LEU A 181 5.87 -9.92 8.91
N THR A 182 6.34 -9.21 9.94
CA THR A 182 6.37 -7.74 9.94
C THR A 182 7.22 -7.18 8.79
N GLN A 183 8.33 -7.85 8.46
CA GLN A 183 9.14 -7.47 7.30
C GLN A 183 8.41 -7.72 5.97
N SER A 184 7.74 -8.87 5.84
CA SER A 184 6.92 -9.19 4.66
C SER A 184 5.80 -8.18 4.45
N ILE A 185 5.11 -7.77 5.52
CA ILE A 185 4.08 -6.72 5.46
C ILE A 185 4.69 -5.39 5.02
N SER A 186 5.84 -4.98 5.60
CA SER A 186 6.53 -3.74 5.23
C SER A 186 6.93 -3.72 3.75
N ASN A 187 7.51 -4.81 3.25
CA ASN A 187 7.90 -4.93 1.85
C ASN A 187 6.68 -4.86 0.93
N TYR A 188 5.61 -5.59 1.28
CA TYR A 188 4.36 -5.60 0.53
C TYR A 188 3.69 -4.22 0.50
N MET A 189 3.60 -3.54 1.64
CA MET A 189 3.03 -2.18 1.73
C MET A 189 3.86 -1.15 0.96
N SER A 190 5.20 -1.23 1.04
CA SER A 190 6.10 -0.35 0.30
C SER A 190 5.93 -0.53 -1.20
N PHE A 191 5.96 -1.77 -1.68
CA PHE A 191 5.77 -2.10 -3.09
C PHE A 191 4.45 -1.56 -3.64
N ASN A 192 3.34 -1.86 -2.96
CA ASN A 192 2.01 -1.41 -3.40
C ASN A 192 1.84 0.12 -3.27
N GLY A 193 2.47 0.74 -2.25
CA GLY A 193 2.43 2.18 -2.08
C GLY A 193 3.17 2.96 -3.15
N PHE A 194 4.35 2.50 -3.55
CA PHE A 194 5.14 3.23 -4.55
C PHE A 194 4.71 2.91 -5.99
N GLN A 195 4.20 1.70 -6.26
CA GLN A 195 3.91 1.25 -7.62
C GLN A 195 2.45 1.41 -8.07
N ALA A 196 1.46 1.23 -7.19
CA ALA A 196 0.04 1.24 -7.57
C ALA A 196 -0.62 2.64 -7.52
N GLY A 197 0.09 3.66 -7.06
CA GLY A 197 -0.46 5.01 -6.97
C GLY A 197 -1.50 5.17 -5.86
N ILE A 198 -1.19 4.71 -4.64
CA ILE A 198 -1.63 5.18 -3.30
C ILE A 198 -3.15 5.31 -2.98
N VAL A 199 -4.09 5.34 -3.93
CA VAL A 199 -5.50 5.67 -3.60
C VAL A 199 -6.35 4.46 -3.22
N GLU A 200 -5.95 3.22 -3.51
CA GLU A 200 -6.80 2.04 -3.24
C GLU A 200 -6.03 0.92 -2.50
N PHE A 201 -5.57 1.22 -1.28
CA PHE A 201 -4.97 0.20 -0.42
C PHE A 201 -6.02 -0.69 0.24
N GLY A 202 -6.45 -1.74 -0.49
CA GLY A 202 -7.41 -2.71 0.02
C GLY A 202 -8.70 -2.07 0.52
N ASN A 203 -9.62 -2.88 1.03
CA ASN A 203 -10.79 -2.34 1.72
C ASN A 203 -10.38 -1.82 3.10
N PHE A 204 -10.96 -0.68 3.52
CA PHE A 204 -10.83 -0.13 4.88
C PHE A 204 -11.00 -1.20 5.97
N SER A 205 -11.91 -2.15 5.79
CA SER A 205 -12.14 -3.24 6.75
C SER A 205 -10.90 -4.12 6.95
N ALA A 206 -10.23 -4.54 5.87
CA ALA A 206 -9.03 -5.38 5.96
C ALA A 206 -7.86 -4.61 6.57
N LEU A 207 -7.70 -3.34 6.19
CA LEU A 207 -6.66 -2.49 6.74
C LEU A 207 -6.88 -2.19 8.22
N SER A 208 -8.14 -1.93 8.61
CA SER A 208 -8.54 -1.74 10.00
C SER A 208 -8.24 -2.97 10.85
N ALA A 209 -8.55 -4.17 10.34
CA ALA A 209 -8.24 -5.43 11.01
C ALA A 209 -6.73 -5.66 11.15
N LEU A 210 -5.94 -5.33 10.11
CA LEU A 210 -4.48 -5.38 10.20
C LEU A 210 -3.95 -4.42 11.27
N TYR A 211 -4.48 -3.21 11.35
CA TYR A 211 -4.12 -2.24 12.39
C TYR A 211 -4.43 -2.76 13.80
N ASP A 212 -5.60 -3.38 13.99
CA ASP A 212 -5.98 -3.98 15.28
C ASP A 212 -5.02 -5.10 15.69
N GLU A 213 -4.69 -6.00 14.77
CA GLU A 213 -3.77 -7.11 15.07
C GLU A 213 -2.32 -6.63 15.28
N LEU A 214 -1.88 -5.56 14.61
CA LEU A 214 -0.58 -4.92 14.87
C LEU A 214 -0.55 -4.31 16.28
N ASP A 215 -1.63 -3.69 16.72
CA ASP A 215 -1.75 -3.14 18.08
C ASP A 215 -1.71 -4.23 19.13
N LEU A 216 -2.53 -5.28 18.96
CA LEU A 216 -2.56 -6.41 19.88
C LEU A 216 -1.21 -7.15 19.92
N ALA A 217 -0.54 -7.35 18.79
CA ALA A 217 0.78 -7.98 18.74
C ALA A 217 1.84 -7.11 19.42
N PHE A 218 1.78 -5.78 19.25
CA PHE A 218 2.64 -4.84 19.95
C PHE A 218 2.42 -4.91 21.46
N GLU A 219 1.17 -4.98 21.90
CA GLU A 219 0.81 -5.03 23.32
C GLU A 219 1.32 -6.32 23.98
N VAL A 220 1.12 -7.49 23.34
CA VAL A 220 1.65 -8.77 23.84
C VAL A 220 3.18 -8.75 23.94
N CYS A 221 3.87 -8.23 22.92
CA CYS A 221 5.33 -8.07 22.99
C CYS A 221 5.74 -7.15 24.14
N SER A 222 5.02 -6.04 24.34
CA SER A 222 5.27 -5.10 25.44
C SER A 222 5.04 -5.75 26.81
N ARG A 223 3.98 -6.55 26.98
CA ARG A 223 3.71 -7.29 28.21
C ARG A 223 4.80 -8.32 28.50
N ILE A 224 5.30 -9.04 27.48
CA ILE A 224 6.45 -9.96 27.63
C ILE A 224 7.69 -9.19 28.13
N VAL A 225 7.94 -7.99 27.61
CA VAL A 225 9.07 -7.15 28.05
C VAL A 225 8.92 -6.72 29.52
N HIS A 226 7.76 -6.22 29.91
CA HIS A 226 7.54 -5.75 31.29
C HIS A 226 7.38 -6.90 32.31
N GLY A 227 6.90 -8.07 31.87
CA GLY A 227 6.82 -9.29 32.67
C GLY A 227 8.16 -10.02 32.82
N SER A 228 9.22 -9.58 32.13
CA SER A 228 10.55 -10.18 32.20
C SER A 228 11.22 -9.89 33.56
N GLY A 229 11.17 -10.85 34.49
CA GLY A 229 11.83 -10.81 35.80
C GLY A 229 13.15 -11.60 35.89
N LYS A 230 13.55 -12.03 37.11
CA LYS A 230 14.81 -12.75 37.40
C LYS A 230 15.01 -14.02 36.55
N ASN A 231 13.95 -14.79 36.32
CA ASN A 231 13.98 -16.08 35.61
C ASN A 231 13.63 -15.98 34.12
N SER A 232 13.47 -14.76 33.60
CA SER A 232 13.08 -14.57 32.19
C SER A 232 14.27 -14.73 31.25
N ASP A 233 14.02 -15.27 30.06
CA ASP A 233 15.06 -15.44 29.06
C ASP A 233 15.45 -14.10 28.42
N ALA A 234 16.73 -13.73 28.53
CA ALA A 234 17.25 -12.47 28.01
C ALA A 234 17.05 -12.32 26.49
N VAL A 235 17.10 -13.43 25.75
CA VAL A 235 16.93 -13.44 24.29
C VAL A 235 15.47 -13.19 23.91
N VAL A 236 14.51 -13.80 24.62
CA VAL A 236 13.06 -13.55 24.43
C VAL A 236 12.76 -12.07 24.65
N MET A 237 13.24 -11.48 25.75
CA MET A 237 13.04 -10.07 26.04
C MET A 237 13.62 -9.16 24.94
N ALA A 238 14.87 -9.41 24.52
CA ALA A 238 15.51 -8.60 23.48
C ALA A 238 14.79 -8.71 22.14
N ARG A 239 14.33 -9.91 21.76
CA ARG A 239 13.52 -10.13 20.56
C ARG A 239 12.16 -9.45 20.63
N ALA A 240 11.50 -9.47 21.79
CA ALA A 240 10.22 -8.79 21.98
C ALA A 240 10.34 -7.28 21.81
N VAL A 241 11.37 -6.63 22.39
CA VAL A 241 11.66 -5.20 22.14
C VAL A 241 11.93 -4.93 20.65
N SER A 242 12.69 -5.81 19.98
CA SER A 242 12.94 -5.67 18.54
C SER A 242 11.66 -5.79 17.72
N CYS A 243 10.71 -6.64 18.13
CA CYS A 243 9.40 -6.76 17.47
C CYS A 243 8.55 -5.50 17.68
N CYS A 244 8.47 -4.97 18.91
CA CYS A 244 7.82 -3.68 19.19
C CYS A 244 8.36 -2.57 18.29
N THR A 245 9.69 -2.47 18.18
CA THR A 245 10.35 -1.46 17.33
C THR A 245 9.96 -1.61 15.87
N ARG A 246 9.95 -2.84 15.34
CA ARG A 246 9.60 -3.10 13.93
C ARG A 246 8.12 -2.84 13.63
N ILE A 247 7.22 -3.23 14.53
CA ILE A 247 5.79 -2.93 14.40
C ILE A 247 5.57 -1.42 14.41
N TYR A 248 6.22 -0.69 15.31
CA TYR A 248 6.17 0.78 15.34
C TYR A 248 6.65 1.41 14.03
N VAL A 249 7.79 0.96 13.49
CA VAL A 249 8.32 1.45 12.21
C VAL A 249 7.37 1.16 11.04
N LEU A 250 6.74 -0.02 11.03
CA LEU A 250 5.73 -0.39 10.03
C LEU A 250 4.50 0.53 10.11
N VAL A 251 3.94 0.74 11.29
CA VAL A 251 2.78 1.64 11.46
C VAL A 251 3.13 3.08 11.07
N ARG A 252 4.36 3.53 11.37
CA ARG A 252 4.87 4.83 10.91
C ARG A 252 4.93 4.92 9.39
N LEU A 253 5.40 3.88 8.70
CA LEU A 253 5.41 3.81 7.24
C LEU A 253 3.99 3.90 6.68
N MET A 254 3.06 3.12 7.22
CA MET A 254 1.66 3.11 6.78
C MET A 254 0.98 4.48 6.98
N SER A 255 1.23 5.15 8.12
CA SER A 255 0.74 6.51 8.38
C SER A 255 1.28 7.53 7.37
N ARG A 256 2.57 7.42 6.99
CA ARG A 256 3.17 8.26 5.95
C ARG A 256 2.54 8.02 4.57
N LEU A 257 2.29 6.76 4.22
CA LEU A 257 1.63 6.41 2.96
C LEU A 257 0.24 7.04 2.88
N HIS A 258 -0.57 6.96 3.95
CA HIS A 258 -1.88 7.62 4.01
C HIS A 258 -1.81 9.14 3.86
N ARG A 259 -0.79 9.81 4.43
CA ARG A 259 -0.62 11.26 4.27
C ARG A 259 -0.28 11.66 2.84
N SER A 260 0.54 10.86 2.15
CA SER A 260 0.90 11.10 0.74
C SER A 260 -0.24 10.83 -0.26
N ALA A 261 -1.24 10.03 0.14
CA ALA A 261 -2.45 9.76 -0.66
C ALA A 261 -3.28 11.02 -0.90
N ALA A 262 -3.41 11.84 0.14
CA ALA A 262 -4.33 12.98 0.18
C ALA A 262 -3.90 14.17 -0.70
N THR A 263 -2.75 14.11 -1.39
CA THR A 263 -2.12 15.28 -2.01
C THR A 263 -2.09 15.29 -3.55
N ARG A 264 -2.66 14.30 -4.26
CA ARG A 264 -2.74 14.36 -5.74
C ARG A 264 -4.05 14.96 -6.23
N SER A 265 -4.04 16.28 -6.47
CA SER A 265 -4.97 16.88 -7.44
C SER A 265 -4.32 16.85 -8.83
N SER A 266 -5.08 16.50 -9.88
CA SER A 266 -4.58 16.61 -11.26
C SER A 266 -4.34 18.09 -11.58
N LEU A 267 -3.40 18.41 -12.48
CA LEU A 267 -3.08 19.80 -12.88
C LEU A 267 -4.35 20.59 -13.28
N PHE A 268 -5.28 19.95 -13.98
CA PHE A 268 -6.57 20.54 -14.36
C PHE A 268 -7.54 20.65 -13.18
N GLY A 269 -7.46 19.71 -12.23
CA GLY A 269 -8.18 19.76 -10.96
C GLY A 269 -7.71 20.90 -10.06
N THR A 270 -6.41 21.20 -10.02
CA THR A 270 -5.87 22.36 -9.29
C THR A 270 -6.40 23.66 -9.86
N VAL A 271 -6.47 23.77 -11.20
CA VAL A 271 -7.06 24.92 -11.90
C VAL A 271 -8.56 25.04 -11.63
N LEU A 272 -9.35 23.95 -11.73
CA LEU A 272 -10.79 23.98 -11.39
C LEU A 272 -11.07 24.28 -9.91
N ILE A 273 -10.22 23.79 -9.00
CA ILE A 273 -10.31 24.10 -7.55
C ILE A 273 -10.00 25.59 -7.33
N SER A 274 -8.98 26.13 -8.00
CA SER A 274 -8.64 27.56 -7.92
C SER A 274 -9.76 28.45 -8.47
N LEU A 275 -10.51 27.97 -9.46
CA LEU A 275 -11.70 28.61 -10.03
C LEU A 275 -12.98 28.33 -9.23
N ARG A 276 -12.92 27.65 -8.08
CA ARG A 276 -14.08 27.20 -7.26
C ARG A 276 -15.11 26.33 -8.00
N LEU A 277 -14.80 25.83 -9.20
CA LEU A 277 -15.69 25.01 -10.02
C LEU A 277 -15.71 23.53 -9.60
N LYS A 278 -14.75 23.09 -8.78
CA LYS A 278 -14.68 21.72 -8.24
C LYS A 278 -14.22 21.75 -6.79
N LYS A 279 -14.93 21.04 -5.90
CA LYS A 279 -14.43 20.80 -4.54
C LYS A 279 -13.20 19.87 -4.62
N PRO A 280 -12.17 20.07 -3.78
CA PRO A 280 -11.05 19.13 -3.71
C PRO A 280 -11.60 17.72 -3.44
N ALA A 281 -10.95 16.71 -4.03
CA ALA A 281 -11.30 15.32 -3.76
C ALA A 281 -11.22 15.09 -2.25
N SER A 282 -12.37 14.92 -1.61
CA SER A 282 -12.45 14.56 -0.21
C SER A 282 -12.08 13.08 -0.10
N LEU A 283 -11.18 12.75 0.83
CA LEU A 283 -10.97 11.37 1.26
C LEU A 283 -12.34 10.72 1.49
N THR A 284 -12.51 9.48 1.04
CA THR A 284 -13.72 8.73 1.41
C THR A 284 -13.80 8.64 2.94
N LEU A 285 -15.01 8.51 3.50
CA LEU A 285 -15.20 8.37 4.95
C LEU A 285 -14.31 7.24 5.53
N ALA A 286 -14.17 6.15 4.76
CA ALA A 286 -13.30 5.02 5.05
C ALA A 286 -11.81 5.39 5.06
N GLU A 287 -11.32 6.11 4.05
CA GLU A 287 -9.92 6.56 4.02
C GLU A 287 -9.59 7.52 5.16
N ALA A 288 -10.52 8.44 5.49
CA ALA A 288 -10.37 9.34 6.61
C ALA A 288 -10.31 8.58 7.95
N ALA A 289 -11.16 7.56 8.13
CA ALA A 289 -11.13 6.70 9.30
C ALA A 289 -9.81 5.90 9.42
N ALA A 290 -9.28 5.35 8.30
CA ALA A 290 -8.01 4.62 8.31
C ALA A 290 -6.84 5.52 8.66
N LYS A 291 -6.83 6.72 8.09
CA LYS A 291 -5.83 7.74 8.41
C LYS A 291 -5.84 8.06 9.90
N ASN A 292 -7.00 8.40 10.46
CA ASN A 292 -7.14 8.73 11.87
C ASN A 292 -6.72 7.57 12.77
N LYS A 293 -7.13 6.33 12.45
CA LYS A 293 -6.75 5.13 13.21
C LYS A 293 -5.24 4.91 13.19
N SER A 294 -4.60 5.02 12.02
CA SER A 294 -3.15 4.87 11.89
C SER A 294 -2.38 5.91 12.71
N GLU A 295 -2.90 7.13 12.82
CA GLU A 295 -2.27 8.23 13.56
C GLU A 295 -2.41 8.06 15.07
N LEU A 296 -3.58 7.64 15.54
CA LEU A 296 -3.81 7.29 16.95
C LEU A 296 -2.92 6.12 17.39
N LEU A 297 -2.86 5.05 16.60
CA LEU A 297 -2.01 3.89 16.89
C LEU A 297 -0.53 4.26 16.91
N PHE A 298 -0.06 5.06 15.95
CA PHE A 298 1.32 5.52 15.92
C PHE A 298 1.70 6.27 17.20
N GLN A 299 0.82 7.14 17.71
CA GLN A 299 1.05 7.88 18.96
C GLN A 299 1.06 6.95 20.18
N SER A 300 0.11 6.04 20.28
CA SER A 300 0.03 5.05 21.37
C SER A 300 1.28 4.16 21.43
N MET A 301 1.68 3.60 20.28
CA MET A 301 2.86 2.73 20.17
C MET A 301 4.16 3.46 20.48
N ALA A 302 4.28 4.76 20.16
CA ALA A 302 5.46 5.55 20.52
C ALA A 302 5.66 5.60 22.04
N ILE A 303 4.58 5.80 22.80
CA ILE A 303 4.62 5.82 24.26
C ILE A 303 4.96 4.42 24.79
N GLY A 304 4.30 3.38 24.28
CA GLY A 304 4.55 2.00 24.68
C GLY A 304 6.00 1.55 24.41
N LEU A 305 6.56 1.93 23.27
CA LEU A 305 7.93 1.60 22.88
C LEU A 305 8.93 2.30 23.80
N GLY A 306 8.70 3.59 24.10
CA GLY A 306 9.52 4.34 25.06
C GLY A 306 9.54 3.68 26.44
N LYS A 307 8.40 3.15 26.91
CA LYS A 307 8.34 2.39 28.17
C LYS A 307 9.13 1.08 28.10
N ALA A 308 8.97 0.31 27.02
CA ALA A 308 9.69 -0.95 26.83
C ALA A 308 11.21 -0.76 26.72
N GLU A 309 11.67 0.27 26.00
CA GLU A 309 13.09 0.62 25.90
C GLU A 309 13.65 1.09 27.25
N ALA A 310 12.90 1.93 27.99
CA ALA A 310 13.29 2.36 29.32
C ALA A 310 13.40 1.17 30.30
N TRP A 311 12.47 0.21 30.21
CA TRP A 311 12.50 -1.02 31.01
C TRP A 311 13.71 -1.89 30.65
N LYS A 312 14.02 -2.08 29.36
CA LYS A 312 15.24 -2.79 28.91
C LYS A 312 16.53 -2.11 29.37
N ALA A 313 16.53 -0.77 29.47
CA ALA A 313 17.72 -0.02 29.84
C ALA A 313 17.96 0.00 31.36
N ARG A 314 16.89 0.09 32.16
CA ARG A 314 16.96 0.40 33.60
C ARG A 314 16.26 -0.61 34.51
N GLY A 315 15.49 -1.53 33.97
CA GLY A 315 14.70 -2.51 34.71
C GLY A 315 15.55 -3.62 35.34
N TYR A 316 14.92 -4.36 36.25
CA TYR A 316 15.53 -5.55 36.85
C TYR A 316 15.09 -6.79 36.07
N HIS A 317 16.01 -7.37 35.28
CA HIS A 317 15.77 -8.55 34.43
C HIS A 317 17.09 -9.30 34.17
N SER A 318 17.01 -10.49 33.55
CA SER A 318 18.17 -11.36 33.30
C SER A 318 19.29 -10.71 32.49
N LEU A 319 18.98 -9.99 31.41
CA LEU A 319 19.99 -9.24 30.65
C LEU A 319 20.74 -8.21 31.53
N GLN A 320 20.05 -7.60 32.51
CA GLN A 320 20.67 -6.65 33.42
C GLN A 320 21.57 -7.37 34.44
N LEU A 321 21.22 -8.59 34.85
CA LEU A 321 22.10 -9.45 35.66
C LEU A 321 23.42 -9.74 34.93
N GLU A 322 23.38 -10.09 33.64
CA GLU A 322 24.59 -10.30 32.84
C GLU A 322 25.43 -9.03 32.71
N ARG A 323 24.79 -7.86 32.47
CA ARG A 323 25.49 -6.56 32.41
C ARG A 323 26.18 -6.22 33.73
N VAL A 324 25.49 -6.43 34.86
CA VAL A 324 26.06 -6.20 36.20
C VAL A 324 27.20 -7.20 36.48
N LEU A 325 27.03 -8.47 36.14
CA LEU A 325 28.07 -9.48 36.30
C LEU A 325 29.33 -9.13 35.50
N ALA A 326 29.19 -8.70 34.25
CA ALA A 326 30.33 -8.31 33.41
C ALA A 326 31.17 -7.21 34.09
N GLU A 327 30.53 -6.23 34.69
CA GLU A 327 31.15 -5.08 35.35
C GLU A 327 31.63 -5.34 36.80
N MET A 328 31.28 -6.47 37.41
CA MET A 328 31.74 -6.79 38.76
C MET A 328 33.25 -7.06 38.80
N PRO A 329 33.99 -6.50 39.79
CA PRO A 329 35.41 -6.78 39.98
C PRO A 329 35.65 -8.25 40.36
N SER A 330 36.72 -8.83 39.84
CA SER A 330 37.16 -10.20 40.17
C SER A 330 37.83 -10.23 41.56
N GLY A 331 37.61 -11.29 42.35
CA GLY A 331 38.22 -11.45 43.68
C GLY A 331 37.21 -11.61 44.83
N SER A 332 37.71 -11.83 46.05
CA SER A 332 36.86 -12.05 47.25
C SER A 332 36.04 -10.81 47.60
N LYS A 333 34.93 -11.04 48.31
CA LYS A 333 33.99 -9.99 48.78
C LYS A 333 34.67 -8.88 49.60
N ASP A 334 35.79 -9.19 50.24
CA ASP A 334 36.54 -8.27 51.11
C ASP A 334 37.27 -7.19 50.31
N GLY A 335 37.61 -7.45 49.04
CA GLY A 335 38.29 -6.51 48.15
C GLY A 335 37.37 -5.55 47.38
N TRP A 336 36.06 -5.70 47.51
CA TRP A 336 35.07 -4.96 46.72
C TRP A 336 34.88 -3.52 47.23
N GLY A 337 35.01 -3.27 48.53
CA GLY A 337 34.75 -1.96 49.14
C GLY A 337 33.26 -1.68 49.36
N ASN A 338 32.94 -0.77 50.27
CA ASN A 338 31.61 -0.69 50.91
C ASN A 338 30.43 -0.28 50.01
N GLN A 339 30.62 0.07 48.73
CA GLN A 339 29.53 0.54 47.84
C GLN A 339 29.70 0.16 46.36
N VAL A 340 30.23 -1.04 46.04
CA VAL A 340 30.42 -1.49 44.64
C VAL A 340 29.18 -1.36 43.77
N HIS A 341 28.00 -1.66 44.33
CA HIS A 341 26.74 -1.54 43.59
C HIS A 341 26.45 -0.11 43.11
N LYS A 342 26.92 0.94 43.81
CA LYS A 342 26.74 2.35 43.36
C LYS A 342 27.69 2.72 42.22
N LEU A 343 28.93 2.23 42.26
CA LEU A 343 29.90 2.42 41.18
C LEU A 343 29.42 1.76 39.89
N ILE A 344 28.91 0.52 40.00
CA ILE A 344 28.33 -0.21 38.87
C ILE A 344 27.03 0.45 38.39
N ALA A 345 26.18 0.94 39.31
CA ALA A 345 24.98 1.67 38.95
C ALA A 345 25.28 2.91 38.10
N ALA A 346 26.26 3.72 38.53
CA ALA A 346 26.72 4.89 37.80
C ALA A 346 27.30 4.53 36.42
N LYS A 347 28.12 3.47 36.34
CA LYS A 347 28.75 3.02 35.08
C LYS A 347 27.73 2.48 34.08
N LEU A 348 26.71 1.76 34.54
CA LEU A 348 25.67 1.16 33.69
C LEU A 348 24.45 2.07 33.45
N GLY A 349 24.39 3.23 34.11
CA GLY A 349 23.27 4.17 34.00
C GLY A 349 21.95 3.64 34.59
N ILE A 350 22.03 2.80 35.63
CA ILE A 350 20.88 2.16 36.30
C ILE A 350 20.69 2.70 37.71
N SER A 351 19.54 2.44 38.33
CA SER A 351 19.31 2.86 39.72
C SER A 351 20.13 2.01 40.71
N ASN A 352 20.54 2.63 41.82
CA ASN A 352 21.25 1.93 42.90
C ASN A 352 20.45 0.73 43.44
N SER A 353 19.12 0.82 43.47
CA SER A 353 18.26 -0.26 43.94
C SER A 353 18.24 -1.45 42.98
N VAL A 354 18.27 -1.22 41.67
CA VAL A 354 18.35 -2.28 40.65
C VAL A 354 19.73 -2.94 40.69
N ALA A 355 20.81 -2.14 40.74
CA ALA A 355 22.17 -2.67 40.86
C ALA A 355 22.36 -3.52 42.13
N SER A 356 21.87 -3.02 43.27
CA SER A 356 21.91 -3.76 44.55
C SER A 356 21.14 -5.09 44.46
N LYS A 357 19.92 -5.06 43.92
CA LYS A 357 19.12 -6.28 43.68
C LYS A 357 19.83 -7.27 42.74
N CYS A 358 20.47 -6.79 41.68
CA CYS A 358 21.23 -7.64 40.76
C CYS A 358 22.43 -8.31 41.46
N VAL A 359 23.21 -7.56 42.25
CA VAL A 359 24.35 -8.11 42.99
C VAL A 359 23.89 -9.15 44.01
N ALA A 360 22.85 -8.85 44.81
CA ALA A 360 22.28 -9.80 45.76
C ALA A 360 21.84 -11.10 45.07
N THR A 361 21.14 -10.96 43.93
CA THR A 361 20.70 -12.09 43.12
C THR A 361 21.85 -12.93 42.57
N LEU A 362 22.90 -12.29 42.07
CA LEU A 362 24.07 -13.00 41.51
C LEU A 362 24.86 -13.75 42.60
N VAL A 363 24.88 -13.23 43.83
CA VAL A 363 25.45 -13.92 45.01
C VAL A 363 24.59 -15.12 45.39
N GLU A 364 23.26 -14.97 45.43
CA GLU A 364 22.34 -16.11 45.68
C GLU A 364 22.50 -17.22 44.64
N LEU A 365 22.73 -16.86 43.38
CA LEU A 365 22.96 -17.82 42.29
C LEU A 365 24.37 -18.42 42.27
N GLY A 366 25.25 -18.04 43.21
CA GLY A 366 26.63 -18.52 43.27
C GLY A 366 27.51 -18.07 42.10
N ARG A 367 27.09 -17.06 41.32
CA ARG A 367 27.85 -16.49 40.19
C ARG A 367 28.80 -15.37 40.63
N LEU A 368 28.72 -14.97 41.90
CA LEU A 368 29.58 -14.00 42.55
C LEU A 368 29.96 -14.51 43.95
N PRO A 369 31.23 -14.38 44.39
CA PRO A 369 32.38 -13.80 43.67
C PRO A 369 32.79 -14.59 42.42
N LYS A 370 33.39 -13.90 41.44
CA LYS A 370 33.84 -14.47 40.16
C LYS A 370 35.03 -15.41 40.33
#